data_AF-A0A0F9RTK6-F1
#
_entry.id   AF-A0A0F9RTK6-F1
#
_cell.length_a   1.000
_cell.length_b   1.000
_cell.length_c   1.000
_cell.angle_alpha   90.00
_cell.angle_beta   90.00
_cell.angle_gamma   90.00
#
_symmetry.space_group_name_H-M   'P 1'
#
loop_
_entity.id
_entity.type
_entity.pdbx_description
1 polymer ?
#
loop_
_entity_poly.entity_id
_entity_poly.type
_entity_poly.pdbx_seq_one_letter_code
_entity_poly.pdbx_strand_id
1 'polypeptide(L)'
;MYEFITTKKIPEILYFLIGVTLIPWFILIWITAFGIILAEKQKILIQMIFLIYGSIFELIFLTLLFINPELIGEITTSIDTEWSLFIVSYLVSIAIITGSLFAKKSLKSVNLEVRLRGKLLFMALIVWAFGSIIDTLFEVPIVRLLALIFLIGSSILFYFAFNLPNWLKKLVIKQS
;
A
#
# COMPACT_ATOMS: atom_id res chain seq x y z
N MET A 1 -13.58 8.91 -16.75
CA MET A 1 -14.40 9.99 -17.35
C MET A 1 -13.94 10.41 -18.75
N TYR A 2 -12.64 10.30 -19.08
CA TYR A 2 -12.10 10.61 -20.42
C TYR A 2 -12.45 9.54 -21.49
N GLU A 3 -12.45 8.24 -21.14
CA GLU A 3 -12.75 7.13 -22.06
C GLU A 3 -14.23 6.97 -22.45
N PHE A 4 -15.16 7.49 -21.66
CA PHE A 4 -16.58 7.47 -22.04
C PHE A 4 -16.89 8.43 -23.20
N ILE A 5 -15.95 9.32 -23.53
CA ILE A 5 -16.12 10.39 -24.53
C ILE A 5 -15.20 10.17 -25.73
N THR A 6 -14.03 9.56 -25.54
CA THR A 6 -13.11 9.20 -26.63
C THR A 6 -12.88 7.69 -26.67
N THR A 7 -13.25 7.03 -27.77
CA THR A 7 -13.02 5.60 -28.06
C THR A 7 -11.54 5.17 -28.12
N LYS A 8 -10.63 5.99 -27.60
CA LYS A 8 -9.18 5.82 -27.69
C LYS A 8 -8.67 5.36 -26.33
N LYS A 9 -8.26 4.09 -26.24
CA LYS A 9 -7.54 3.55 -25.09
C LYS A 9 -6.26 4.35 -24.85
N ILE A 10 -5.97 4.66 -23.59
CA ILE A 10 -4.69 5.27 -23.21
C ILE A 10 -3.57 4.28 -23.60
N PRO A 11 -2.47 4.72 -24.23
CA PRO A 11 -1.34 3.84 -24.50
C PRO A 11 -0.84 3.19 -23.21
N GLU A 12 -0.62 1.88 -23.23
CA GLU A 12 -0.23 1.08 -22.06
C GLU A 12 1.00 1.65 -21.33
N ILE A 13 2.00 2.09 -22.08
CA ILE A 13 3.19 2.76 -21.54
C ILE A 13 2.80 3.99 -20.70
N LEU A 14 1.87 4.82 -21.20
CA LEU A 14 1.43 6.01 -20.49
C LEU A 14 0.59 5.64 -19.26
N TYR A 15 -0.22 4.58 -19.37
CA TYR A 15 -1.02 4.08 -18.25
C TYR A 15 -0.13 3.64 -17.08
N PHE A 16 0.88 2.82 -17.32
CA PHE A 16 1.80 2.37 -16.28
C PHE A 16 2.70 3.48 -15.73
N LEU A 17 3.16 4.40 -16.59
CA LEU A 17 3.99 5.52 -16.16
C LEU A 17 3.23 6.41 -15.16
N ILE A 18 1.95 6.71 -15.41
CA ILE A 18 1.14 7.50 -14.48
C ILE A 18 0.83 6.69 -13.21
N GLY A 19 0.55 5.39 -13.34
CA GLY A 19 0.14 4.54 -12.22
C GLY A 19 1.27 4.21 -11.23
N VAL A 20 2.51 4.08 -11.70
CA VAL A 20 3.59 3.46 -10.92
C VAL A 20 4.78 4.40 -10.64
N THR A 21 5.13 5.30 -11.56
CA THR A 21 6.37 6.11 -11.45
C THR A 21 6.40 6.97 -10.19
N LEU A 22 5.25 7.47 -9.72
CA LEU A 22 5.19 8.33 -8.53
C LEU A 22 5.18 7.56 -7.21
N ILE A 23 5.09 6.22 -7.22
CA ILE A 23 4.98 5.41 -6.01
C ILE A 23 6.16 5.63 -5.04
N PRO A 24 7.45 5.58 -5.45
CA PRO A 24 8.58 5.84 -4.56
C PRO A 24 8.49 7.19 -3.84
N TRP A 25 8.03 8.23 -4.57
CA TRP A 25 7.87 9.58 -4.03
C TRP A 25 6.75 9.64 -2.99
N PHE A 26 5.61 9.00 -3.25
CA PHE A 26 4.53 8.87 -2.27
C PHE A 26 4.98 8.12 -1.01
N ILE A 27 5.84 7.11 -1.15
CA ILE A 27 6.40 6.37 -0.01
C ILE A 27 7.33 7.25 0.83
N LEU A 28 8.14 8.12 0.20
CA LEU A 28 8.96 9.08 0.95
C LEU A 28 8.10 10.08 1.72
N ILE A 29 7.01 10.57 1.11
CA ILE A 29 6.03 11.43 1.80
C ILE A 29 5.39 10.69 2.96
N TRP A 30 4.97 9.44 2.74
CA TRP A 30 4.39 8.57 3.75
C TRP A 30 5.35 8.40 4.95
N ILE A 31 6.59 7.99 4.70
CA ILE A 31 7.61 7.83 5.75
C ILE A 31 7.89 9.16 6.45
N THR A 32 7.84 10.28 5.75
CA THR A 32 8.06 11.60 6.35
C THR A 32 6.92 11.98 7.29
N ALA A 33 5.66 11.75 6.87
CA ALA A 33 4.47 11.98 7.68
C ALA A 33 4.46 11.13 8.96
N PHE A 34 4.82 9.85 8.85
CA PHE A 34 4.90 8.95 10.01
C PHE A 34 6.20 9.09 10.81
N GLY A 35 7.26 9.59 10.18
CA GLY A 35 8.57 9.81 10.77
C GLY A 35 8.59 10.91 11.82
N ILE A 36 7.51 11.69 11.97
CA ILE A 36 7.32 12.66 13.07
C ILE A 36 7.44 11.97 14.44
N ILE A 37 7.17 10.66 14.52
CA ILE A 37 7.21 9.89 15.78
C ILE A 37 8.60 9.28 16.02
N LEU A 38 9.52 9.36 15.05
CA LEU A 38 10.87 8.80 15.13
C LEU A 38 11.89 9.87 15.54
N ALA A 39 12.98 9.45 16.17
CA ALA A 39 14.10 10.36 16.42
C ALA A 39 14.69 10.83 15.09
N GLU A 40 15.11 12.09 15.01
CA GLU A 40 15.53 12.75 13.76
C GLU A 40 16.63 11.96 13.00
N LYS A 41 17.62 11.44 13.71
CA LYS A 41 18.67 10.58 13.13
C LYS A 41 18.13 9.28 12.52
N GLN A 42 17.13 8.66 13.15
CA GLN A 42 16.50 7.44 12.65
C GLN A 42 15.63 7.72 11.42
N LYS A 43 14.95 8.87 11.42
CA LYS A 43 14.12 9.33 10.31
C LYS A 43 14.94 9.48 9.03
N ILE A 44 16.08 10.19 9.09
CA ILE A 44 16.96 10.40 7.93
C ILE A 44 17.49 9.06 7.40
N LEU A 45 17.94 8.17 8.30
CA LEU A 45 18.42 6.85 7.90
C LEU A 45 17.35 6.02 7.18
N ILE A 46 16.13 5.98 7.71
CA ILE A 46 15.02 5.26 7.08
C ILE A 46 14.67 5.90 5.73
N GLN A 47 14.60 7.22 5.64
CA GLN A 47 14.34 7.91 4.36
C GLN A 47 15.40 7.58 3.31
N MET A 48 16.69 7.57 3.67
CA MET A 48 17.76 7.19 2.74
C MET A 48 17.63 5.73 2.27
N ILE A 49 17.29 4.80 3.16
CA ILE A 49 17.08 3.39 2.80
C ILE A 49 15.93 3.26 1.79
N PHE A 50 14.80 3.92 2.05
CA PHE A 50 13.65 3.86 1.14
C PHE A 50 13.86 4.65 -0.14
N LEU A 51 14.67 5.71 -0.13
CA LEU A 51 15.08 6.40 -1.34
C LEU A 51 15.90 5.47 -2.24
N ILE A 52 16.92 4.81 -1.70
CA ILE A 52 17.74 3.84 -2.46
C ILE A 52 16.87 2.68 -2.96
N TYR A 53 16.04 2.10 -2.09
CA TYR A 53 15.16 1.00 -2.45
C TYR A 53 14.14 1.41 -3.54
N GLY A 54 13.58 2.61 -3.43
CA GLY A 54 12.69 3.20 -4.42
C GLY A 54 13.38 3.50 -5.75
N SER A 55 14.59 4.06 -5.74
CA SER A 55 15.37 4.28 -6.96
C SER A 55 15.71 2.98 -7.69
N ILE A 56 16.05 1.91 -6.96
CA ILE A 56 16.32 0.59 -7.56
C ILE A 56 15.04 0.06 -8.22
N PHE A 57 13.91 0.13 -7.52
CA PHE A 57 12.63 -0.28 -8.07
C PHE A 57 12.26 0.53 -9.32
N GLU A 58 12.37 1.86 -9.26
CA GLU A 58 12.03 2.76 -10.37
C GLU A 58 12.91 2.49 -11.60
N LEU A 59 14.21 2.24 -11.40
CA LEU A 59 15.12 1.89 -12.49
C LEU A 59 14.74 0.56 -13.16
N ILE A 60 14.39 -0.46 -12.37
CA ILE A 60 13.93 -1.75 -12.90
C ILE A 60 12.60 -1.57 -13.63
N PHE A 61 11.64 -0.87 -13.00
CA PHE A 61 10.33 -0.58 -13.59
C PHE A 61 10.45 0.13 -14.94
N LEU A 62 11.23 1.21 -15.03
CA LEU A 62 11.44 1.94 -16.27
C LEU A 62 12.11 1.07 -17.33
N THR A 63 13.05 0.21 -16.95
CA THR A 63 13.69 -0.74 -17.86
C THR A 63 12.67 -1.74 -18.42
N LEU A 64 11.83 -2.32 -17.55
CA LEU A 64 10.77 -3.24 -17.97
C LEU A 64 9.72 -2.54 -18.85
N LEU A 65 9.39 -1.29 -18.55
CA LEU A 65 8.39 -0.50 -19.27
C LEU A 65 8.74 -0.33 -20.76
N PHE A 66 10.02 -0.24 -21.11
CA PHE A 66 10.45 -0.07 -22.51
C PHE A 66 10.87 -1.38 -23.19
N ILE A 67 11.18 -2.43 -22.42
CA ILE A 67 11.62 -3.73 -22.98
C ILE A 67 10.45 -4.70 -23.10
N ASN A 68 9.69 -4.91 -22.02
CA ASN A 68 8.53 -5.79 -21.99
C ASN A 68 7.55 -5.37 -20.88
N PRO A 69 6.53 -4.56 -21.21
CA PRO A 69 5.50 -4.11 -20.27
C PRO A 69 4.71 -5.24 -19.59
N GLU A 70 4.58 -6.42 -20.22
CA GLU A 70 3.84 -7.55 -19.66
C GLU A 70 4.43 -8.04 -18.32
N LEU A 71 5.72 -7.76 -18.07
CA LEU A 71 6.38 -8.07 -16.79
C LEU A 71 5.97 -7.11 -15.65
N ILE A 72 5.28 -6.02 -15.96
CA ILE A 72 4.74 -5.05 -14.99
C ILE A 72 3.30 -5.41 -14.65
N GLY A 73 2.51 -5.79 -15.65
CA GLY A 73 1.12 -6.20 -15.50
C GLY A 73 0.37 -6.20 -16.83
N GLU A 74 -0.90 -6.59 -16.78
CA GLU A 74 -1.78 -6.63 -17.95
C GLU A 74 -3.03 -5.77 -17.71
N ILE A 75 -3.40 -4.94 -18.70
CA ILE A 75 -4.62 -4.13 -18.64
C ILE A 75 -5.79 -4.96 -19.15
N THR A 76 -6.50 -5.62 -18.24
CA THR A 76 -7.61 -6.54 -18.56
C THR A 76 -8.88 -5.81 -18.97
N THR A 77 -9.16 -4.65 -18.36
CA THR A 77 -10.26 -3.77 -18.74
C THR A 77 -9.81 -2.32 -18.70
N SER A 78 -10.62 -1.38 -19.18
CA SER A 78 -10.22 0.04 -19.20
C SER A 78 -10.01 0.67 -17.82
N ILE A 79 -10.41 -0.02 -16.75
CA ILE A 79 -10.28 0.42 -15.36
C ILE A 79 -9.62 -0.59 -14.43
N ASP A 80 -9.25 -1.77 -14.96
CA ASP A 80 -8.69 -2.86 -14.16
C ASP A 80 -7.34 -3.30 -14.71
N THR A 81 -6.44 -3.66 -13.81
CA THR A 81 -5.06 -3.99 -14.14
C THR A 81 -4.59 -5.10 -13.23
N GLU A 82 -4.17 -6.18 -13.84
CA GLU A 82 -3.57 -7.31 -13.16
C GLU A 82 -2.07 -7.02 -13.03
N TRP A 83 -1.69 -6.59 -11.83
CA TRP A 83 -0.30 -6.24 -11.53
C TRP A 83 0.55 -7.49 -11.40
N SER A 84 1.77 -7.45 -11.93
CA SER A 84 2.68 -8.56 -11.78
C SER A 84 3.18 -8.70 -10.34
N LEU A 85 3.69 -9.89 -10.03
CA LEU A 85 4.31 -10.17 -8.73
C LEU A 85 5.48 -9.23 -8.42
N PHE A 86 6.15 -8.67 -9.44
CA PHE A 86 7.21 -7.68 -9.25
C PHE A 86 6.66 -6.40 -8.58
N ILE A 87 5.55 -5.85 -9.08
CA ILE A 87 4.92 -4.66 -8.50
C ILE A 87 4.36 -4.96 -7.11
N VAL A 88 3.63 -6.07 -6.98
CA VAL A 88 2.97 -6.44 -5.71
C VAL A 88 4.00 -6.74 -4.63
N SER A 89 5.08 -7.46 -4.93
CA SER A 89 6.14 -7.76 -3.95
C SER A 89 6.84 -6.50 -3.45
N TYR A 90 7.10 -5.52 -4.32
CA TYR A 90 7.62 -4.21 -3.92
C TYR A 90 6.69 -3.53 -2.93
N LEU A 91 5.39 -3.38 -3.27
CA LEU A 91 4.42 -2.71 -2.39
C LEU A 91 4.21 -3.45 -1.07
N VAL A 92 4.11 -4.78 -1.10
CA VAL A 92 3.98 -5.62 0.10
C VAL A 92 5.20 -5.48 1.01
N SER A 93 6.41 -5.47 0.45
CA SER A 93 7.63 -5.29 1.26
C SER A 93 7.62 -3.96 2.01
N ILE A 94 7.21 -2.88 1.34
CA ILE A 94 7.11 -1.54 1.93
C ILE A 94 6.04 -1.50 3.00
N ALA A 95 4.86 -2.06 2.72
CA ALA A 95 3.76 -2.16 3.67
C ALA A 95 4.16 -2.91 4.95
N ILE A 96 4.85 -4.05 4.82
CA ILE A 96 5.30 -4.85 5.96
C ILE A 96 6.40 -4.11 6.76
N ILE A 97 7.41 -3.55 6.09
CA ILE A 97 8.52 -2.85 6.75
C ILE A 97 7.99 -1.62 7.50
N THR A 98 7.27 -0.73 6.80
CA THR A 98 6.74 0.51 7.40
C THR A 98 5.65 0.24 8.42
N GLY A 99 4.77 -0.72 8.16
CA GLY A 99 3.72 -1.16 9.07
C GLY A 99 4.30 -1.71 10.38
N SER A 100 5.34 -2.53 10.30
CA SER A 100 6.01 -3.08 11.49
C SER A 100 6.69 -2.00 12.32
N LEU A 101 7.39 -1.06 11.67
CA LEU A 101 8.01 0.08 12.34
C LEU A 101 6.96 0.94 13.05
N PHE A 102 5.85 1.23 12.37
CA PHE A 102 4.76 2.02 12.92
C PHE A 102 4.05 1.32 14.08
N ALA A 103 3.74 0.03 13.93
CA ALA A 103 3.12 -0.78 14.97
C ALA A 103 3.97 -0.78 16.24
N LYS A 104 5.28 -1.05 16.09
CA LYS A 104 6.22 -1.08 17.23
C LYS A 104 6.23 0.24 18.00
N LYS A 105 6.16 1.37 17.31
CA LYS A 105 6.19 2.70 17.95
C LYS A 105 4.83 3.05 18.57
N SER A 106 3.74 2.83 17.85
CA SER A 106 2.39 3.12 18.32
C SER A 106 2.00 2.26 19.52
N LEU A 107 2.44 0.99 19.56
CA LEU A 107 2.23 0.09 20.70
C LEU A 107 2.89 0.60 21.99
N LYS A 108 4.01 1.32 21.87
CA LYS A 108 4.73 1.91 23.01
C LYS A 108 4.19 3.28 23.43
N SER A 109 3.20 3.82 22.73
CA SER A 109 2.59 5.10 23.10
C SER A 109 1.85 4.99 24.43
N VAL A 110 1.95 6.03 25.27
CA VAL A 110 1.18 6.17 26.52
C VAL A 110 -0.31 6.41 26.21
N ASN A 111 -0.59 7.10 25.09
CA ASN A 111 -1.95 7.39 24.67
C ASN A 111 -2.61 6.12 24.08
N LEU A 112 -3.64 5.61 24.76
CA LEU A 112 -4.41 4.42 24.35
C LEU A 112 -5.04 4.56 22.96
N GLU A 113 -5.42 5.78 22.58
CA GLU A 113 -5.98 6.05 21.25
C GLU A 113 -4.93 5.82 20.17
N VAL A 114 -3.73 6.36 20.35
CA VAL A 114 -2.60 6.18 19.41
C VAL A 114 -2.23 4.69 19.30
N ARG A 115 -2.25 3.98 20.43
CA ARG A 115 -2.00 2.54 20.47
C ARG A 115 -3.02 1.76 19.66
N LEU A 116 -4.30 2.11 19.77
CA LEU A 116 -5.39 1.45 19.04
C LEU A 116 -5.32 1.73 17.53
N ARG A 117 -5.11 2.99 17.12
CA ARG A 117 -4.90 3.35 15.70
C ARG A 117 -3.73 2.58 15.11
N GLY A 118 -2.63 2.48 15.87
CA GLY A 118 -1.45 1.67 15.55
C GLY A 118 -1.77 0.22 15.20
N LYS A 119 -2.53 -0.44 16.07
CA LYS A 119 -2.94 -1.84 15.89
C LYS A 119 -3.84 -2.03 14.67
N LEU A 120 -4.84 -1.15 14.51
CA LEU A 120 -5.77 -1.21 13.38
C LEU A 120 -5.04 -1.00 12.04
N LEU A 121 -4.13 -0.04 11.97
CA LEU A 121 -3.35 0.22 10.76
C LEU A 121 -2.46 -0.98 10.41
N PHE A 122 -1.79 -1.57 11.40
CA PHE A 122 -0.94 -2.73 11.17
C PHE A 122 -1.75 -3.96 10.71
N MET A 123 -2.91 -4.20 11.34
CA MET A 123 -3.82 -5.26 10.91
C MET A 123 -4.33 -5.01 9.49
N ALA A 124 -4.68 -3.76 9.15
CA ALA A 124 -5.09 -3.38 7.81
C ALA A 124 -4.00 -3.71 6.77
N LEU A 125 -2.74 -3.36 7.07
CA LEU A 125 -1.59 -3.64 6.18
C LEU A 125 -1.36 -5.15 5.99
N ILE A 126 -1.47 -5.96 7.04
CA ILE A 126 -1.34 -7.42 6.94
C ILE A 126 -2.47 -8.01 6.08
N VAL A 127 -3.72 -7.64 6.37
CA VAL A 127 -4.89 -8.14 5.64
C VAL A 127 -4.82 -7.72 4.17
N TRP A 128 -4.41 -6.48 3.89
CA TRP A 128 -4.18 -5.98 2.54
C TRP A 128 -3.08 -6.78 1.83
N ALA A 129 -1.94 -7.03 2.48
CA ALA A 129 -0.83 -7.78 1.89
C ALA A 129 -1.23 -9.22 1.52
N PHE A 130 -1.98 -9.91 2.40
CA PHE A 130 -2.52 -11.22 2.05
C PHE A 130 -3.50 -11.15 0.89
N GLY A 131 -4.43 -10.18 0.92
CA GLY A 131 -5.39 -9.97 -0.17
C GLY A 131 -4.68 -9.73 -1.51
N SER A 132 -3.69 -8.85 -1.56
CA SER A 132 -2.97 -8.52 -2.78
C SER A 132 -2.15 -9.70 -3.32
N ILE A 133 -1.50 -10.48 -2.44
CA ILE A 133 -0.75 -11.67 -2.85
C ILE A 133 -1.70 -12.73 -3.42
N ILE A 134 -2.84 -12.97 -2.77
CA ILE A 134 -3.84 -13.95 -3.25
C ILE A 134 -4.40 -13.48 -4.61
N ASP A 135 -4.75 -12.21 -4.74
CA ASP A 135 -5.26 -11.62 -5.99
C ASP A 135 -4.28 -11.77 -7.15
N THR A 136 -2.98 -11.59 -6.87
CA THR A 136 -1.91 -11.67 -7.88
C THR A 136 -1.55 -13.10 -8.27
N LEU A 137 -1.62 -14.06 -7.33
CA LEU A 137 -1.16 -15.43 -7.56
C LEU A 137 -2.24 -16.35 -8.15
N PHE A 138 -3.52 -16.00 -8.01
CA PHE A 138 -4.62 -16.90 -8.34
C PHE A 138 -5.69 -16.24 -9.20
N GLU A 139 -5.77 -16.64 -10.47
CA GLU A 139 -6.79 -16.20 -11.42
C GLU A 139 -8.13 -16.97 -11.30
N VAL A 140 -8.29 -17.80 -10.27
CA VAL A 140 -9.50 -18.61 -10.07
C VAL A 140 -10.62 -17.73 -9.50
N PRO A 141 -11.82 -17.65 -10.12
CA PRO A 141 -12.87 -16.71 -9.71
C PRO A 141 -13.25 -16.75 -8.23
N ILE A 142 -13.34 -17.95 -7.63
CA ILE A 142 -13.67 -18.10 -6.21
C ILE A 142 -12.54 -17.61 -5.28
N VAL A 143 -11.29 -17.76 -5.71
CA VAL A 143 -10.12 -17.32 -4.95
C VAL A 143 -9.96 -15.80 -5.08
N ARG A 144 -10.26 -15.23 -6.25
CA ARG A 144 -10.33 -13.77 -6.44
C ARG A 144 -11.40 -13.13 -5.58
N LEU A 145 -12.57 -13.77 -5.44
CA LEU A 145 -13.60 -13.31 -4.50
C LEU A 145 -13.08 -13.29 -3.06
N LEU A 146 -12.32 -14.31 -2.65
CA LEU A 146 -11.67 -14.33 -1.33
C LEU A 146 -10.69 -13.15 -1.19
N ALA A 147 -9.82 -12.92 -2.19
CA ALA A 147 -8.90 -11.79 -2.20
C ALA A 147 -9.62 -10.45 -2.02
N LEU A 148 -10.73 -10.24 -2.72
CA LEU A 148 -11.56 -9.04 -2.58
C LEU A 148 -12.13 -8.87 -1.16
N ILE A 149 -12.55 -9.95 -0.50
CA ILE A 149 -13.02 -9.89 0.89
C ILE A 149 -11.89 -9.39 1.81
N PHE A 150 -10.66 -9.90 1.64
CA PHE A 150 -9.49 -9.40 2.37
C PHE A 150 -9.24 -7.91 2.06
N LEU A 151 -9.23 -7.51 0.79
CA LEU A 151 -8.96 -6.12 0.39
C LEU A 151 -10.02 -5.14 0.91
N ILE A 152 -11.31 -5.50 0.84
CA ILE A 152 -12.41 -4.70 1.42
C ILE A 152 -12.26 -4.64 2.94
N GLY A 153 -12.00 -5.76 3.60
CA GLY A 153 -11.76 -5.82 5.04
C GLY A 153 -10.59 -4.90 5.46
N SER A 154 -9.51 -4.90 4.68
CA SER A 154 -8.36 -4.02 4.91
C SER A 154 -8.75 -2.54 4.81
N SER A 155 -9.57 -2.17 3.83
CA SER A 155 -10.04 -0.80 3.62
C SER A 155 -10.89 -0.31 4.79
N ILE A 156 -11.75 -1.18 5.34
CA ILE A 156 -12.54 -0.90 6.55
C ILE A 156 -11.62 -0.67 7.76
N LEU A 157 -10.58 -1.51 7.92
CA LEU A 157 -9.60 -1.34 8.99
C LEU A 157 -8.79 -0.05 8.84
N PHE A 158 -8.38 0.32 7.63
CA PHE A 158 -7.73 1.60 7.35
C PHE A 158 -8.63 2.78 7.75
N TYR A 159 -9.91 2.74 7.35
CA TYR A 159 -10.88 3.76 7.72
C TYR A 159 -10.98 3.91 9.25
N PHE A 160 -11.07 2.81 9.99
CA PHE A 160 -11.09 2.85 11.45
C PHE A 160 -9.76 3.28 12.07
N ALA A 161 -8.62 2.95 11.47
CA ALA A 161 -7.31 3.39 11.94
C ALA A 161 -7.15 4.91 11.86
N PHE A 162 -7.63 5.54 10.79
CA PHE A 162 -7.52 6.98 10.58
C PHE A 162 -8.58 7.79 11.30
N ASN A 163 -9.85 7.40 11.19
CA ASN A 163 -10.98 8.17 11.73
C ASN A 163 -11.34 7.81 13.17
N LEU A 164 -11.02 6.58 13.59
CA LEU A 164 -11.26 6.00 14.90
C LEU A 164 -12.57 6.49 15.57
N PRO A 165 -13.74 5.99 15.15
CA PRO A 165 -15.02 6.53 15.59
C PRO A 165 -15.25 6.30 17.10
N ASN A 166 -16.00 7.21 17.73
CA ASN A 166 -16.20 7.22 19.19
C ASN A 166 -16.80 5.92 19.74
N TRP A 167 -17.67 5.25 18.98
CA TRP A 167 -18.22 3.96 19.39
C TRP A 167 -17.13 2.89 19.49
N LEU A 168 -16.18 2.86 18.55
CA LEU A 168 -15.06 1.92 18.55
C LEU A 168 -14.09 2.23 19.69
N LYS A 169 -13.85 3.51 19.96
CA LYS A 169 -13.09 3.94 21.15
C LYS A 169 -13.73 3.40 22.42
N LYS A 170 -15.04 3.57 22.61
CA LYS A 170 -15.75 3.11 23.82
C LYS A 170 -15.77 1.58 23.97
N LEU A 171 -15.82 0.84 22.87
CA LEU A 171 -15.79 -0.63 22.89
C LEU A 171 -14.44 -1.18 23.36
N VAL A 172 -13.35 -0.60 22.88
CA VAL A 172 -11.99 -1.14 23.11
C VAL A 172 -11.28 -0.46 24.28
N ILE A 173 -11.45 0.86 24.40
CA ILE A 173 -10.96 1.68 25.51
C ILE A 173 -12.12 1.79 26.51
N LYS A 174 -12.42 0.70 27.20
CA LYS A 174 -13.27 0.76 28.39
C LYS A 174 -12.60 1.73 29.38
N GLN A 175 -13.33 2.75 29.81
CA GLN A 175 -12.88 3.67 30.85
C GLN A 175 -12.45 2.85 32.07
N SER A 176 -11.14 2.80 32.32
CA SER A 176 -10.55 2.49 33.63
C SER A 176 -10.58 3.76 34.47
#